data_AF-A0A959WYF0-F1
#
_entry.id   AF-A0A959WYF0-F1
#
_cell.length_a   1.000
_cell.length_b   1.000
_cell.length_c   1.000
_cell.angle_alpha   90.00
_cell.angle_beta   90.00
_cell.angle_gamma   90.00
#
_symmetry.space_group_name_H-M   'P 1'
#
loop_
_entity.id
_entity.type
_entity.pdbx_description
1 polymer ?
#
loop_
_entity_poly.entity_id
_entity_poly.type
_entity_poly.pdbx_seq_one_letter_code
_entity_poly.pdbx_strand_id
1 'polypeptide(L)'
;MSEGSDYSGNTGFLFALIIGWIFLIGGIVFMVFLDDNRFLFGVPYALLGLVIVVGMIDGRRRRVARERREEAEARAAEGSPPSGTAAG
;
A
#
# COMPACT_ATOMS: atom_id res chain seq x y z
N MET A 1 -0.95 -29.79 -0.32
CA MET A 1 0.29 -29.00 -0.44
C MET A 1 -0.04 -27.73 -1.20
N SER A 2 -0.30 -26.65 -0.47
CA SER A 2 -0.55 -25.32 -1.03
C SER A 2 0.49 -24.38 -0.42
N GLU A 3 1.73 -24.54 -0.87
CA GLU A 3 2.80 -23.56 -0.66
C GLU A 3 2.89 -22.71 -1.92
N GLY A 4 2.72 -21.39 -1.80
CA GLY A 4 3.20 -20.47 -2.84
C GLY A 4 2.34 -19.28 -3.26
N SER A 5 1.24 -18.92 -2.57
CA SER A 5 0.44 -17.74 -2.97
C SER A 5 0.79 -16.43 -2.24
N ASP A 6 1.45 -16.50 -1.08
CA ASP A 6 1.66 -15.31 -0.22
C ASP A 6 2.74 -14.36 -0.74
N TYR A 7 3.53 -14.79 -1.74
CA TYR A 7 4.60 -13.97 -2.31
C TYR A 7 4.08 -12.86 -3.24
N SER A 8 2.87 -12.99 -3.81
CA SER A 8 2.41 -12.10 -4.88
C SER A 8 1.93 -10.72 -4.39
N GLY A 9 1.22 -10.65 -3.26
CA GLY A 9 0.68 -9.40 -2.73
C GLY A 9 1.70 -8.56 -1.96
N ASN A 10 2.55 -9.21 -1.16
CA ASN A 10 3.51 -8.52 -0.29
C ASN A 10 4.77 -8.07 -1.06
N THR A 11 5.26 -8.88 -2.01
CA THR A 11 6.47 -8.57 -2.78
C THR A 11 6.26 -7.39 -3.73
N GLY A 12 5.10 -7.30 -4.39
CA GLY A 12 4.78 -6.17 -5.25
C GLY A 12 4.71 -4.84 -4.48
N PHE A 13 4.21 -4.88 -3.24
CA PHE A 13 4.22 -3.74 -2.34
C PHE A 13 5.65 -3.38 -1.89
N LEU A 14 6.43 -4.36 -1.46
CA LEU A 14 7.82 -4.14 -1.03
C LEU A 14 8.66 -3.56 -2.18
N PHE A 15 8.46 -4.06 -3.39
CA PHE A 15 9.11 -3.58 -4.60
C PHE A 15 8.74 -2.13 -4.93
N ALA A 16 7.45 -1.79 -4.90
CA ALA A 16 6.98 -0.42 -5.12
C ALA A 16 7.49 0.55 -4.04
N LEU A 17 7.56 0.09 -2.78
CA LEU A 17 8.13 0.84 -1.66
C LEU A 17 9.62 1.09 -1.89
N ILE A 18 10.40 0.06 -2.18
CA ILE A 18 11.86 0.15 -2.42
C ILE A 18 12.15 1.07 -3.61
N ILE A 19 11.44 0.91 -4.72
CA ILE A 19 11.59 1.78 -5.89
C ILE A 19 11.22 3.22 -5.57
N GLY A 20 10.10 3.45 -4.89
CA GLY A 20 9.70 4.79 -4.46
C GLY A 20 10.78 5.47 -3.61
N TRP A 21 11.39 4.74 -2.68
CA TRP A 21 12.50 5.22 -1.87
C TRP A 21 13.75 5.54 -2.69
N ILE A 22 14.11 4.70 -3.67
CA ILE A 22 15.25 4.94 -4.55
C ILE A 22 15.05 6.23 -5.36
N PHE A 23 13.86 6.43 -5.94
CA PHE A 23 13.56 7.65 -6.69
C PHE A 23 13.52 8.90 -5.80
N LEU A 24 12.98 8.77 -4.58
CA LEU A 24 12.94 9.88 -3.62
C LEU A 24 14.35 10.29 -3.17
N ILE A 25 15.15 9.32 -2.71
CA ILE A 25 16.52 9.56 -2.26
C ILE A 25 17.39 10.03 -3.43
N GLY A 26 17.28 9.37 -4.58
CA GLY A 26 17.98 9.74 -5.81
C GLY A 26 17.67 11.17 -6.26
N GLY A 27 16.39 11.59 -6.21
CA GLY A 27 15.97 12.96 -6.51
C GLY A 27 16.56 13.99 -5.55
N ILE A 28 16.57 13.69 -4.25
CA ILE A 28 17.18 14.55 -3.21
C ILE A 28 18.69 14.66 -3.43
N VAL A 29 19.38 13.54 -3.67
CA VAL A 29 20.83 13.51 -3.94
C VAL A 29 21.16 14.32 -5.20
N PHE A 30 20.37 14.17 -6.27
CA PHE A 30 20.50 14.99 -7.48
C PHE A 30 20.31 16.48 -7.20
N MET A 31 19.38 16.84 -6.30
CA MET A 31 19.15 18.23 -5.91
C MET A 31 20.33 18.85 -5.15
N VAL A 32 21.03 18.05 -4.35
CA VAL A 32 22.19 18.49 -3.54
C VAL A 32 23.49 18.51 -4.35
N PHE A 33 23.68 17.55 -5.27
CA PHE A 33 24.95 17.39 -6.00
C PHE A 33 24.99 18.07 -7.39
N LEU A 34 23.86 18.41 -8.02
CA LEU A 34 23.87 19.17 -9.29
C LEU A 34 23.58 20.65 -9.04
N ASP A 35 24.60 21.47 -8.81
CA ASP A 35 24.41 22.90 -8.56
C ASP A 35 23.84 23.67 -9.77
N ASP A 36 24.17 23.27 -10.98
CA ASP A 36 23.75 23.98 -12.21
C ASP A 36 22.38 23.51 -12.75
N ASN A 37 22.00 22.25 -12.54
CA ASN A 37 20.77 21.67 -13.12
C ASN A 37 19.87 20.96 -12.09
N ARG A 38 20.05 21.22 -10.79
CA ARG A 38 19.24 20.68 -9.67
C ARG A 38 17.73 20.75 -9.91
N PHE A 39 17.25 21.85 -10.49
CA PHE A 39 15.82 22.04 -10.74
C PHE A 39 15.32 21.22 -11.94
N LEU A 40 16.16 21.05 -12.97
CA LEU A 40 15.78 20.35 -14.20
C LEU A 40 15.70 18.83 -14.00
N PHE A 41 16.57 18.28 -13.14
CA PHE A 41 16.63 16.84 -12.90
C PHE A 41 16.12 16.46 -11.50
N GLY A 42 16.53 17.15 -10.44
CA GLY A 42 16.17 16.79 -9.06
C GLY A 42 14.67 16.89 -8.77
N VAL A 43 14.01 17.99 -9.16
CA VAL A 43 12.57 18.21 -8.91
C VAL A 43 11.68 17.15 -9.57
N PRO A 44 11.78 16.85 -10.88
CA PRO A 44 10.92 15.84 -11.49
C PRO A 44 11.14 14.45 -10.90
N TYR A 45 12.38 14.05 -10.59
CA TYR A 45 12.63 12.75 -9.95
C TYR A 45 12.10 12.68 -8.51
N ALA A 46 12.25 13.76 -7.73
CA ALA A 46 11.69 13.86 -6.38
C ALA A 46 10.14 13.83 -6.40
N LEU A 47 9.51 14.55 -7.35
CA LEU A 47 8.06 14.52 -7.55
C LEU A 47 7.58 13.12 -7.95
N LEU A 48 8.32 12.42 -8.81
CA LEU A 48 7.97 11.07 -9.25
C LEU A 48 8.03 10.07 -8.08
N GLY A 49 9.09 10.14 -7.27
CA GLY A 49 9.18 9.38 -6.02
C GLY A 49 8.05 9.71 -5.04
N LEU A 50 7.72 10.99 -4.87
CA LEU A 50 6.64 11.44 -4.00
C LEU A 50 5.27 10.92 -4.44
N VAL A 51 4.95 11.01 -5.75
CA VAL A 51 3.68 10.52 -6.31
C VAL A 51 3.53 9.01 -6.09
N ILE A 52 4.60 8.24 -6.28
CA ILE A 52 4.59 6.79 -6.04
C ILE A 52 4.28 6.49 -4.57
N VAL A 53 4.96 7.16 -3.63
CA VAL A 53 4.77 6.96 -2.19
C VAL A 53 3.35 7.35 -1.76
N VAL A 54 2.88 8.53 -2.18
CA VAL A 54 1.53 9.02 -1.83
C VAL A 54 0.45 8.13 -2.41
N GLY A 55 0.56 7.73 -3.68
CA GLY A 55 -0.37 6.80 -4.33
C GLY A 55 -0.43 5.44 -3.63
N MET A 56 0.72 4.95 -3.15
CA MET A 56 0.78 3.69 -2.42
C MET A 56 0.11 3.78 -1.04
N ILE A 57 0.31 4.88 -0.31
CA ILE A 57 -0.33 5.13 0.99
C ILE A 57 -1.85 5.24 0.85
N ASP A 58 -2.33 5.97 -0.15
CA ASP A 58 -3.77 6.16 -0.37
C ASP A 58 -4.45 4.86 -0.84
N GLY A 59 -3.76 4.08 -1.68
CA GLY A 59 -4.19 2.73 -2.06
C GLY A 59 -4.31 1.78 -0.86
N ARG A 60 -3.37 1.86 0.10
CA ARG A 60 -3.42 1.08 1.34
C ARG A 60 -4.59 1.46 2.23
N ARG A 61 -4.87 2.76 2.42
CA ARG A 61 -6.03 3.22 3.22
C ARG A 61 -7.34 2.66 2.67
N ARG A 62 -7.50 2.62 1.34
CA ARG A 62 -8.71 2.09 0.70
C ARG A 62 -8.85 0.57 0.85
N ARG A 63 -7.75 -0.18 0.81
CA ARG A 63 -7.76 -1.64 1.03
C ARG A 63 -8.08 -1.99 2.48
N VAL A 64 -7.43 -1.33 3.44
CA VAL A 64 -7.69 -1.53 4.88
C VAL A 64 -9.14 -1.19 5.24
N ALA A 65 -9.73 -0.18 4.59
CA ALA A 65 -11.15 0.15 4.80
C ALA A 65 -12.12 -0.92 4.27
N ARG A 66 -11.72 -1.72 3.26
CA ARG A 66 -12.51 -2.85 2.75
C ARG A 66 -12.36 -4.07 3.64
N GLU A 67 -11.13 -4.42 4.01
CA GLU A 67 -10.82 -5.54 4.92
C GLU A 67 -11.56 -5.38 6.25
N ARG A 68 -11.58 -4.17 6.83
CA ARG A 68 -12.32 -3.91 8.08
C ARG A 68 -13.84 -4.07 7.95
N ARG A 69 -14.42 -3.83 6.77
CA ARG A 69 -15.86 -4.05 6.55
C ARG A 69 -16.17 -5.54 6.44
N GLU A 70 -15.34 -6.28 5.70
CA GLU A 70 -15.46 -7.72 5.56
C GLU A 70 -15.27 -8.44 6.91
N GLU A 71 -14.30 -8.01 7.74
CA GLU A 71 -14.13 -8.54 9.10
C GLU A 71 -15.31 -8.20 10.03
N ALA A 72 -15.90 -7.01 9.90
CA ALA A 72 -17.06 -6.61 10.68
C ALA A 72 -18.32 -7.40 10.29
N GLU A 73 -18.53 -7.64 9.00
CA GLU A 73 -19.62 -8.48 8.48
C GLU A 73 -19.43 -9.96 8.85
N ALA A 74 -18.20 -10.48 8.78
CA ALA A 74 -17.88 -11.84 9.20
C ALA A 74 -18.14 -12.04 10.72
N ARG A 75 -17.73 -11.09 11.56
CA ARG A 75 -18.02 -11.14 13.01
C ARG A 75 -19.50 -10.98 13.33
N ALA A 76 -20.25 -10.19 12.54
CA ALA A 76 -21.69 -10.06 12.70
C ALA A 76 -22.44 -11.35 12.31
N ALA A 77 -21.93 -12.08 11.30
CA ALA A 77 -22.45 -13.39 10.89
C ALA A 77 -22.11 -14.50 11.90
N GLU A 78 -20.91 -14.45 12.51
CA GLU A 78 -20.44 -15.45 13.48
C GLU A 78 -21.05 -15.24 14.89
N GLY A 79 -21.45 -14.01 15.23
CA GLY A 79 -22.09 -13.66 16.50
C GLY A 79 -23.61 -13.91 16.58
N SER A 80 -24.26 -14.33 15.49
CA SER A 80 -25.68 -14.70 15.51
C SER A 80 -25.81 -16.20 15.80
N PRO A 81 -26.32 -16.63 16.98
CA PRO A 81 -26.69 -18.02 17.16
C PRO A 81 -27.76 -18.38 16.13
N PRO A 82 -27.76 -19.59 15.55
CA PRO A 82 -28.90 -20.05 14.77
C PRO A 82 -30.11 -19.94 15.69
N SER A 83 -31.05 -19.05 15.37
CA SER A 83 -32.31 -18.96 16.10
C SER A 83 -32.92 -20.35 16.02
N GLY A 84 -32.91 -21.06 17.14
CA GLY A 84 -33.33 -22.43 17.22
C GLY A 84 -34.72 -22.59 16.62
N THR A 85 -34.82 -23.52 15.69
CA THR A 85 -35.93 -24.46 15.68
C THR A 85 -36.15 -24.94 17.12
N ALA A 86 -37.13 -24.38 17.83
CA ALA A 86 -37.93 -25.03 18.87
C ALA A 86 -38.81 -24.00 19.60
N ALA A 87 -40.12 -24.04 19.35
CA ALA A 87 -41.16 -24.25 20.38
C ALA A 87 -42.51 -23.67 19.91
N GLY A 88 -43.50 -24.55 19.68
CA GLY A 88 -44.93 -24.20 19.59
C GLY A 88 -45.63 -24.75 18.37
#